data_AF-A0A2A5GS68-F1
#
_entry.id   AF-A0A2A5GS68-F1
#
_cell.length_a   1.000
_cell.length_b   1.000
_cell.length_c   1.000
_cell.angle_alpha   90.00
_cell.angle_beta   90.00
_cell.angle_gamma   90.00
#
_symmetry.space_group_name_H-M   'P 1'
#
loop_
_entity.id
_entity.type
_entity.pdbx_description
1 polymer ?
#
loop_
_entity_poly.entity_id
_entity_poly.type
_entity_poly.pdbx_seq_one_letter_code
_entity_poly.pdbx_strand_id
1 'polypeptide(L)'
;MGCVVEGQLVSDFKSQIDNARSNAGRTSRRAFLIGAASMALVGCSGSSQRWGQMQESNAFRSAYGPLPNEPYPIPAVDTKRVPRQFQRQLVHYRGAEPYGTVVVDPRNKHLYLVREDGMAVRYGVGVGRAGFEWQGDAKIGAKKPWPTWTPPSEMIDRQPELEQYRRGMAPGLQNPLGARALYLYSDGRDTLYRIHGTNEPWSIGKAVSSGCIRMFNQDIIDLYERVSVGARVVVL
;
A
#
# COMPACT_ATOMS: atom_id res chain seq x y z
N MET A 1 30.42 74.92 -14.11
CA MET A 1 30.39 75.27 -15.55
C MET A 1 29.96 74.02 -16.30
N GLY A 2 28.77 73.91 -16.92
CA GLY A 2 28.39 74.47 -18.25
C GLY A 2 29.03 73.62 -19.36
N CYS A 3 28.39 73.06 -20.41
CA CYS A 3 27.16 73.38 -21.15
C CYS A 3 26.76 72.17 -22.08
N VAL A 4 25.47 72.08 -22.43
CA VAL A 4 24.72 71.58 -23.64
C VAL A 4 25.59 71.20 -24.90
N VAL A 5 25.31 70.26 -25.84
CA VAL A 5 24.11 70.03 -26.70
C VAL A 5 24.16 68.73 -27.57
N GLU A 6 22.97 68.15 -27.79
CA GLU A 6 22.34 67.50 -28.98
C GLU A 6 23.12 66.82 -30.13
N GLY A 7 22.53 65.70 -30.62
CA GLY A 7 22.22 65.58 -32.05
C GLY A 7 22.55 64.29 -32.79
N GLN A 8 22.02 63.10 -32.42
CA GLN A 8 22.00 61.95 -33.36
C GLN A 8 21.06 60.76 -33.06
N LEU A 9 19.89 60.96 -32.44
CA LEU A 9 18.95 59.87 -32.09
C LEU A 9 17.52 60.08 -32.62
N VAL A 10 17.37 60.41 -33.91
CA VAL A 10 16.04 60.59 -34.54
C VAL A 10 15.90 59.89 -35.93
N SER A 11 16.93 59.24 -36.48
CA SER A 11 16.84 58.62 -37.82
C SER A 11 16.41 57.15 -37.86
N ASP A 12 16.53 56.39 -36.76
CA ASP A 12 16.33 54.93 -36.81
C ASP A 12 14.95 54.43 -36.34
N PHE A 13 14.07 55.32 -35.87
CA PHE A 13 12.74 54.93 -35.37
C PHE A 13 11.62 55.02 -36.42
N LYS A 14 11.87 55.65 -37.58
CA LYS A 14 10.85 55.82 -38.64
C LYS A 14 10.75 54.66 -39.64
N SER A 15 11.70 53.73 -39.65
CA SER A 15 11.69 52.62 -40.64
C SER A 15 10.91 51.37 -40.18
N GLN A 16 10.63 51.22 -38.88
CA GLN A 16 9.90 50.05 -38.36
C GLN A 16 8.38 50.22 -38.26
N ILE A 17 7.85 51.45 -38.33
CA ILE A 17 6.40 51.70 -38.22
C ILE A 17 5.67 51.52 -39.57
N ASP A 18 6.35 51.70 -40.70
CA ASP A 18 5.73 51.61 -42.03
C ASP A 18 5.53 50.16 -42.52
N ASN A 19 6.22 49.18 -41.93
CA ASN A 19 6.08 47.77 -42.31
C ASN A 19 4.89 47.06 -41.63
N ALA A 20 4.21 47.73 -40.69
CA ALA A 20 3.03 47.19 -39.99
C ALA A 20 1.69 47.57 -40.66
N ARG A 21 1.70 48.36 -41.75
CA ARG A 21 0.49 48.86 -42.41
C ARG A 21 0.17 48.24 -43.78
N SER A 22 0.99 47.33 -44.31
CA SER A 22 0.83 46.82 -45.68
C SER A 22 0.23 45.42 -45.83
N ASN A 23 -0.26 44.78 -44.76
CA ASN A 23 -0.90 43.45 -44.87
C ASN A 23 -2.24 43.31 -44.13
N ALA A 24 -2.98 44.41 -43.98
CA ALA A 24 -4.39 44.39 -43.59
C ALA A 24 -5.28 44.09 -44.81
N GLY A 25 -5.21 42.86 -45.33
CA GLY A 25 -5.98 42.42 -46.49
C GLY A 25 -6.52 41.01 -46.32
N ARG A 26 -7.83 40.91 -46.03
CA ARG A 26 -8.68 39.69 -45.99
C ARG A 26 -8.48 38.74 -44.81
N THR A 27 -8.91 39.18 -43.63
CA THR A 27 -9.37 38.26 -42.58
C THR A 27 -10.67 37.56 -43.02
N SER A 28 -10.54 36.33 -43.53
CA SER A 28 -11.68 35.43 -43.70
C SER A 28 -12.18 34.99 -42.31
N ARG A 29 -13.47 35.15 -42.04
CA ARG A 29 -14.18 34.75 -40.81
C ARG A 29 -14.06 33.25 -40.46
N ARG A 30 -13.33 32.44 -41.23
CA ARG A 30 -13.14 30.99 -41.02
C ARG A 30 -11.89 30.60 -40.21
N ALA A 31 -10.98 31.52 -39.90
CA ALA A 31 -9.73 31.15 -39.21
C ALA A 31 -9.82 31.12 -37.67
N PHE A 32 -10.95 31.49 -37.06
CA PHE A 32 -11.10 31.49 -35.60
C PHE A 32 -11.61 30.16 -35.01
N LEU A 33 -11.89 29.14 -35.84
CA LEU A 33 -12.41 27.84 -35.37
C LEU A 33 -11.35 26.74 -35.27
N ILE A 34 -10.07 27.01 -35.57
CA ILE A 34 -9.03 25.96 -35.56
C ILE A 34 -8.10 26.05 -34.32
N GLY A 35 -8.12 27.17 -33.58
CA GLY A 35 -7.27 27.36 -32.40
C GLY A 35 -7.84 26.85 -31.06
N ALA A 36 -9.14 26.52 -30.99
CA ALA A 36 -9.81 26.18 -29.72
C ALA A 36 -9.97 24.67 -29.46
N ALA A 37 -9.57 23.81 -30.40
CA ALA A 37 -9.85 22.36 -30.32
C ALA A 37 -8.76 21.53 -29.61
N SER A 38 -7.59 22.10 -29.30
CA SER A 38 -6.43 21.35 -28.81
C SER A 38 -6.20 21.39 -27.29
N MET A 39 -7.03 22.10 -26.50
CA MET A 39 -6.87 22.18 -25.03
C MET A 39 -7.92 21.40 -24.21
N ALA A 40 -8.71 20.50 -24.82
CA ALA A 40 -9.86 19.88 -24.14
C ALA A 40 -9.70 18.42 -23.70
N LEU A 41 -8.51 17.79 -23.80
CA LEU A 41 -8.38 16.33 -23.56
C LEU A 41 -7.56 15.89 -22.34
N VAL A 42 -7.06 16.81 -21.50
CA VAL A 42 -6.17 16.42 -20.38
C VAL A 42 -6.93 16.14 -19.05
N GLY A 43 -8.24 16.35 -18.99
CA GLY A 43 -8.99 16.30 -17.71
C GLY A 43 -9.57 14.96 -17.26
N CYS A 44 -9.69 13.95 -18.13
CA CYS A 44 -10.55 12.79 -17.84
C CYS A 44 -9.87 11.64 -17.06
N SER A 45 -8.53 11.55 -17.06
CA SER A 45 -7.82 10.43 -16.42
C SER A 45 -7.76 10.56 -14.89
N GLY A 46 -7.69 11.78 -14.35
CA GLY A 46 -7.58 12.01 -12.91
C GLY A 46 -8.88 11.76 -12.13
N SER A 47 -10.03 11.93 -12.78
CA SER A 47 -11.33 11.70 -12.14
C SER A 47 -11.58 10.21 -11.94
N SER A 48 -11.45 9.38 -12.98
CA SER A 48 -11.71 7.94 -12.92
C SER A 48 -10.86 7.22 -11.86
N GLN A 49 -9.58 7.57 -11.76
CA GLN A 49 -8.67 7.04 -10.75
C GLN A 49 -9.13 7.40 -9.32
N ARG A 50 -9.51 8.67 -9.09
CA ARG A 50 -9.99 9.12 -7.77
C ARG A 50 -11.31 8.47 -7.38
N TRP A 51 -12.22 8.24 -8.32
CA TRP A 51 -13.46 7.50 -8.08
C TRP A 51 -13.20 6.05 -7.69
N GLY A 52 -12.28 5.36 -8.38
CA GLY A 52 -11.86 3.99 -8.05
C GLY A 52 -11.26 3.88 -6.65
N GLN A 53 -10.34 4.80 -6.30
CA GLN A 53 -9.74 4.87 -4.96
C GLN A 53 -10.78 5.09 -3.86
N MET A 54 -11.79 5.93 -4.11
CA MET A 54 -12.87 6.18 -3.15
C MET A 54 -13.75 4.94 -2.95
N GLN A 55 -14.10 4.24 -4.03
CA GLN A 55 -14.91 3.02 -3.98
C GLN A 55 -14.18 1.91 -3.19
N GLU A 56 -12.89 1.71 -3.45
CA GLU A 56 -12.08 0.73 -2.71
C GLU A 56 -11.93 1.11 -1.24
N SER A 57 -11.72 2.40 -0.94
CA SER A 57 -11.67 2.88 0.45
C SER A 57 -12.98 2.61 1.20
N ASN A 58 -14.13 2.74 0.53
CA ASN A 58 -15.42 2.37 1.11
C ASN A 58 -15.55 0.86 1.31
N ALA A 59 -15.08 0.05 0.35
CA ALA A 59 -15.06 -1.40 0.49
C ALA A 59 -14.23 -1.86 1.70
N PHE A 60 -13.06 -1.26 1.93
CA PHE A 60 -12.20 -1.59 3.07
C PHE A 60 -12.85 -1.31 4.43
N ARG A 61 -13.67 -0.26 4.52
CA ARG A 61 -14.42 0.05 5.76
C ARG A 61 -15.45 -1.03 6.10
N SER A 62 -15.96 -1.73 5.09
CA SER A 62 -16.95 -2.80 5.24
C SER A 62 -16.31 -4.20 5.26
N ALA A 63 -14.99 -4.30 5.07
CA ALA A 63 -14.32 -5.57 4.83
C ALA A 63 -14.10 -6.44 6.09
N TYR A 64 -14.53 -5.97 7.26
CA TYR A 64 -14.41 -6.65 8.55
C TYR A 64 -15.66 -7.43 8.97
N GLY A 65 -16.60 -7.63 8.03
CA GLY A 65 -17.77 -8.49 8.21
C GLY A 65 -17.42 -9.98 8.36
N PRO A 66 -18.45 -10.82 8.58
CA PRO A 66 -18.27 -12.27 8.64
C PRO A 66 -17.93 -12.83 7.25
N LEU A 67 -17.12 -13.89 7.20
CA LEU A 67 -16.80 -14.65 5.99
C LEU A 67 -17.34 -16.09 6.14
N PRO A 68 -18.62 -16.34 5.81
CA PRO A 68 -19.26 -17.64 6.06
C PRO A 68 -18.81 -18.74 5.09
N ASN A 69 -18.21 -18.39 3.96
CA ASN A 69 -17.85 -19.33 2.88
C ASN A 69 -16.41 -19.86 2.99
N GLU A 70 -15.66 -19.47 4.02
CA GLU A 70 -14.37 -20.09 4.31
C GLU A 70 -14.57 -21.50 4.86
N PRO A 71 -13.62 -22.45 4.63
CA PRO A 71 -13.66 -23.79 5.21
C PRO A 71 -13.90 -23.79 6.73
N TYR A 72 -13.41 -22.76 7.41
CA TYR A 72 -13.77 -22.44 8.79
C TYR A 72 -14.40 -21.04 8.80
N PRO A 73 -15.73 -20.91 9.00
CA PRO A 73 -16.43 -19.63 8.93
C PRO A 73 -15.84 -18.58 9.87
N ILE A 74 -15.40 -17.45 9.32
CA ILE A 74 -14.73 -16.41 10.11
C ILE A 74 -15.78 -15.43 10.63
N PRO A 75 -15.85 -15.17 11.96
CA PRO A 75 -16.78 -14.20 12.50
C PRO A 75 -16.38 -12.76 12.13
N ALA A 76 -17.35 -11.85 12.20
CA ALA A 76 -17.07 -10.43 12.06
C ALA A 76 -16.11 -9.94 13.15
N VAL A 77 -15.24 -8.99 12.80
CA VAL A 77 -14.36 -8.33 13.77
C VAL A 77 -15.08 -7.13 14.36
N ASP A 78 -15.08 -7.01 15.69
CA ASP A 78 -15.49 -5.76 16.34
C ASP A 78 -14.41 -4.69 16.18
N THR A 79 -14.51 -3.94 15.08
CA THR A 79 -13.56 -2.87 14.73
C THR A 79 -13.58 -1.72 15.72
N LYS A 80 -14.55 -1.62 16.63
CA LYS A 80 -14.56 -0.55 17.66
C LYS A 80 -13.45 -0.75 18.69
N ARG A 81 -12.98 -1.99 18.87
CA ARG A 81 -11.92 -2.36 19.81
C ARG A 81 -10.51 -2.14 19.25
N VAL A 82 -10.39 -1.83 17.96
CA VAL A 82 -9.11 -1.61 17.29
C VAL A 82 -9.11 -0.21 16.66
N PRO A 83 -8.15 0.67 17.04
CA PRO A 83 -8.08 2.02 16.52
C PRO A 83 -8.12 2.07 14.99
N ARG A 84 -8.83 3.05 14.44
CA ARG A 84 -9.02 3.23 12.99
C ARG A 84 -7.73 3.20 12.18
N GLN A 85 -6.62 3.71 12.73
CA GLN A 85 -5.32 3.71 12.05
C GLN A 85 -4.80 2.30 11.73
N PHE A 86 -5.15 1.30 12.54
CA PHE A 86 -4.77 -0.10 12.38
C PHE A 86 -5.82 -0.94 11.63
N GLN A 87 -6.85 -0.29 11.10
CA GLN A 87 -7.74 -0.89 10.11
C GLN A 87 -7.15 -0.68 8.71
N ARG A 88 -7.57 -1.50 7.75
CA ARG A 88 -7.13 -1.48 6.36
C ARG A 88 -7.54 -0.16 5.72
N GLN A 89 -6.57 0.51 5.11
CA GLN A 89 -6.75 1.82 4.51
C GLN A 89 -5.96 1.93 3.23
N LEU A 90 -6.51 2.66 2.26
CA LEU A 90 -5.74 3.15 1.14
C LEU A 90 -5.02 4.44 1.56
N VAL A 91 -3.70 4.48 1.40
CA VAL A 91 -2.86 5.62 1.84
C VAL A 91 -1.86 6.00 0.76
N HIS A 92 -1.39 7.25 0.77
CA HIS A 92 -0.23 7.63 -0.04
C HIS A 92 1.00 6.87 0.44
N TYR A 93 1.75 6.33 -0.51
CA TYR A 93 3.00 5.64 -0.23
C TYR A 93 4.18 6.59 -0.44
N ARG A 94 5.05 6.70 0.56
CA ARG A 94 6.22 7.59 0.55
C ARG A 94 7.56 6.83 0.50
N GLY A 95 7.52 5.50 0.44
CA GLY A 95 8.69 4.66 0.28
C GLY A 95 9.21 4.66 -1.15
N ALA A 96 10.36 4.04 -1.35
CA ALA A 96 11.03 3.91 -2.65
C ALA A 96 10.79 2.54 -3.30
N GLU A 97 10.13 1.63 -2.58
CA GLU A 97 9.90 0.26 -2.97
C GLU A 97 8.95 0.20 -4.18
N PRO A 98 9.22 -0.69 -5.16
CA PRO A 98 8.43 -0.77 -6.37
C PRO A 98 7.04 -1.38 -6.11
N TYR A 99 6.15 -1.19 -7.08
CA TYR A 99 4.83 -1.84 -7.13
C TYR A 99 4.89 -3.34 -6.81
N GLY A 100 3.90 -3.83 -6.06
CA GLY A 100 3.78 -5.23 -5.68
C GLY A 100 4.68 -5.64 -4.52
N THR A 101 5.53 -4.74 -4.01
CA THR A 101 6.31 -4.99 -2.80
C THR A 101 5.42 -4.98 -1.56
N VAL A 102 5.64 -5.94 -0.67
CA VAL A 102 5.10 -5.91 0.68
C VAL A 102 6.13 -5.27 1.61
N VAL A 103 5.78 -4.20 2.29
CA VAL A 103 6.67 -3.55 3.26
C VAL A 103 6.11 -3.72 4.65
N VAL A 104 6.89 -4.28 5.56
CA VAL A 104 6.54 -4.46 6.97
C VAL A 104 7.28 -3.41 7.77
N ASP A 105 6.54 -2.66 8.57
CA ASP A 105 7.05 -1.70 9.54
C ASP A 105 6.67 -2.16 10.96
N PRO A 106 7.51 -2.99 11.61
CA PRO A 106 7.23 -3.51 12.94
C PRO A 106 7.09 -2.41 14.00
N ARG A 107 7.85 -1.30 13.85
CA ARG A 107 7.85 -0.19 14.82
C ARG A 107 6.50 0.52 14.84
N ASN A 108 6.00 0.89 13.66
CA ASN A 108 4.70 1.54 13.52
C ASN A 108 3.52 0.56 13.46
N LYS A 109 3.79 -0.76 13.47
CA LYS A 109 2.77 -1.82 13.46
C LYS A 109 1.86 -1.72 12.23
N HIS A 110 2.51 -1.49 11.09
CA HIS A 110 1.88 -1.44 9.78
C HIS A 110 2.53 -2.40 8.80
N LEU A 111 1.72 -2.85 7.85
CA LEU A 111 2.16 -3.53 6.65
C LEU A 111 1.56 -2.81 5.46
N TYR A 112 2.33 -2.66 4.39
CA TYR A 112 1.95 -1.95 3.17
C TYR A 112 2.07 -2.90 1.98
N LEU A 113 1.07 -2.91 1.10
CA LEU A 113 1.19 -3.45 -0.25
C LEU A 113 1.26 -2.28 -1.22
N VAL A 114 2.43 -2.10 -1.85
CA VAL A 114 2.72 -0.96 -2.74
C VAL A 114 1.93 -1.09 -4.05
N ARG A 115 1.33 0.00 -4.51
CA ARG A 115 0.54 0.11 -5.74
C ARG A 115 1.25 0.99 -6.78
N GLU A 116 0.84 0.86 -8.05
CA GLU A 116 1.40 1.65 -9.17
C GLU A 116 1.02 3.14 -9.13
N ASP A 117 -0.03 3.52 -8.39
CA ASP A 117 -0.59 4.88 -8.37
C ASP A 117 0.00 5.79 -7.28
N GLY A 118 1.19 5.48 -6.77
CA GLY A 118 1.79 6.19 -5.63
C GLY A 118 1.04 5.97 -4.32
N MET A 119 0.19 4.95 -4.27
CA MET A 119 -0.58 4.55 -3.09
C MET A 119 -0.06 3.23 -2.55
N ALA A 120 -0.53 2.86 -1.36
CA ALA A 120 -0.40 1.53 -0.81
C ALA A 120 -1.68 1.14 -0.08
N VAL A 121 -2.00 -0.15 -0.09
CA VAL A 121 -2.94 -0.70 0.88
C VAL A 121 -2.17 -0.88 2.18
N ARG A 122 -2.53 -0.11 3.22
CA ARG A 122 -1.95 -0.23 4.56
C ARG A 122 -2.85 -1.08 5.44
N TYR A 123 -2.27 -2.04 6.11
CA TYR A 123 -2.88 -2.91 7.10
C TYR A 123 -2.30 -2.60 8.48
N GLY A 124 -3.10 -2.75 9.54
CA GLY A 124 -2.57 -2.82 10.90
C GLY A 124 -2.06 -4.24 11.19
N VAL A 125 -0.99 -4.34 11.96
CA VAL A 125 -0.45 -5.64 12.38
C VAL A 125 -0.25 -5.71 13.89
N GLY A 126 -0.33 -6.91 14.45
CA GLY A 126 0.27 -7.25 15.72
C GLY A 126 1.70 -7.75 15.49
N VAL A 127 2.64 -7.34 16.33
CA VAL A 127 4.06 -7.67 16.14
C VAL A 127 4.54 -8.45 17.35
N GLY A 128 4.86 -9.73 17.16
CA GLY A 128 5.46 -10.53 18.22
C GLY A 128 6.96 -10.27 18.36
N ARG A 129 7.59 -10.87 19.37
CA ARG A 129 9.03 -10.67 19.63
C ARG A 129 9.92 -10.94 18.41
N ALA A 130 9.68 -12.07 17.74
CA ALA A 130 10.41 -12.44 16.51
C ALA A 130 10.17 -11.44 15.37
N GLY A 131 9.06 -10.69 15.41
CA GLY A 131 8.77 -9.60 14.49
C GLY A 131 9.79 -8.46 14.53
N PHE A 132 10.58 -8.33 15.60
CA PHE A 132 11.66 -7.35 15.79
C PHE A 132 13.07 -7.92 15.62
N GLU A 133 13.21 -9.24 15.48
CA GLU A 133 14.51 -9.94 15.46
C GLU A 133 15.13 -10.02 14.07
N TRP A 134 14.35 -9.72 13.02
CA TRP A 134 14.78 -9.81 11.63
C TRP A 134 14.34 -8.59 10.81
N GLN A 135 15.24 -8.09 9.97
CA GLN A 135 15.04 -6.98 9.04
C GLN A 135 15.76 -7.26 7.72
N GLY A 136 15.33 -6.62 6.64
CA GLY A 136 15.94 -6.71 5.32
C GLY A 136 15.03 -7.23 4.22
N ASP A 137 15.64 -7.65 3.12
CA ASP A 137 14.97 -8.14 1.93
C ASP A 137 14.65 -9.64 2.01
N ALA A 138 13.41 -9.96 1.64
CA ALA A 138 12.91 -11.31 1.48
C ALA A 138 11.97 -11.42 0.27
N LYS A 139 11.52 -12.64 0.01
CA LYS A 139 10.45 -12.94 -0.92
C LYS A 139 9.41 -13.83 -0.26
N ILE A 140 8.18 -13.79 -0.74
CA ILE A 140 7.18 -14.79 -0.38
C ILE A 140 7.59 -16.12 -1.02
N GLY A 141 8.19 -17.03 -0.27
CA GLY A 141 8.62 -18.34 -0.78
C GLY A 141 7.50 -19.38 -0.78
N ALA A 142 6.56 -19.27 0.17
CA ALA A 142 5.38 -20.12 0.19
C ALA A 142 4.16 -19.41 0.76
N LYS A 143 3.00 -19.93 0.37
CA LYS A 143 1.68 -19.46 0.77
C LYS A 143 0.88 -20.67 1.22
N LYS A 144 0.29 -20.62 2.42
CA LYS A 144 -0.57 -21.69 2.92
C LYS A 144 -1.92 -21.15 3.37
N PRO A 145 -3.04 -21.65 2.83
CA PRO A 145 -4.33 -21.45 3.44
C PRO A 145 -4.48 -22.39 4.64
N TRP A 146 -5.10 -21.90 5.71
CA TRP A 146 -5.40 -22.65 6.93
C TRP A 146 -4.21 -23.52 7.38
N PRO A 147 -3.07 -22.89 7.74
CA PRO A 147 -1.84 -23.62 8.03
C PRO A 147 -1.92 -24.40 9.34
N THR A 148 -1.23 -25.54 9.41
CA THR A 148 -0.88 -26.19 10.67
C THR A 148 0.06 -25.29 11.47
N TRP A 149 -0.21 -25.15 12.76
CA TRP A 149 0.67 -24.42 13.68
C TRP A 149 1.44 -25.38 14.57
N THR A 150 2.76 -25.22 14.65
CA THR A 150 3.59 -25.94 15.62
C THR A 150 4.22 -24.91 16.55
N PRO A 151 3.96 -24.96 17.86
CA PRO A 151 4.60 -24.06 18.82
C PRO A 151 6.11 -24.27 18.83
N PRO A 152 6.91 -23.19 18.83
CA PRO A 152 8.35 -23.28 19.10
C PRO A 152 8.62 -23.93 20.46
N SER A 153 9.73 -24.66 20.59
CA SER A 153 10.06 -25.36 21.85
C SER A 153 10.15 -24.40 23.03
N GLU A 154 10.72 -23.21 22.82
CA GLU A 154 10.85 -22.18 23.86
C GLU A 154 9.48 -21.65 24.31
N MET A 155 8.46 -21.73 23.45
CA MET A 155 7.09 -21.42 23.83
C MET A 155 6.50 -22.50 24.73
N ILE A 156 6.73 -23.77 24.40
CA ILE A 156 6.30 -24.91 25.22
C ILE A 156 6.97 -24.87 26.59
N ASP A 157 8.26 -24.52 26.67
CA ASP A 157 8.97 -24.41 27.95
C ASP A 157 8.33 -23.38 28.89
N ARG A 158 7.75 -22.31 28.34
CA ARG A 158 7.01 -21.29 29.10
C ARG A 158 5.54 -21.64 29.35
N GLN A 159 4.96 -22.48 28.49
CA GLN A 159 3.55 -22.88 28.48
C GLN A 159 3.46 -24.39 28.21
N PRO A 160 3.73 -25.24 29.22
CA PRO A 160 3.84 -26.70 29.05
C PRO A 160 2.56 -27.35 28.51
N GLU A 161 1.40 -26.72 28.69
CA GLU A 161 0.11 -27.17 28.14
C GLU A 161 0.11 -27.22 26.59
N LEU A 162 1.02 -26.52 25.92
CA LEU A 162 1.17 -26.52 24.47
C LEU A 162 1.89 -27.77 23.93
N GLU A 163 2.47 -28.61 24.79
CA GLU A 163 3.15 -29.86 24.43
C GLU A 163 2.29 -30.76 23.53
N GLN A 164 0.97 -30.79 23.79
CA GLN A 164 0.00 -31.54 22.98
C GLN A 164 0.03 -31.16 21.49
N TYR A 165 0.47 -29.95 21.16
CA TYR A 165 0.58 -29.42 19.80
C TYR A 165 1.99 -29.52 19.20
N ARG A 166 2.94 -30.20 19.86
CA ARG A 166 4.31 -30.38 19.35
C ARG A 166 4.36 -31.00 17.95
N ARG A 167 3.36 -31.82 17.60
CA ARG A 167 3.20 -32.43 16.26
C ARG A 167 2.29 -31.64 15.31
N GLY A 168 1.91 -30.43 15.70
CA GLY A 168 1.03 -29.54 14.95
C GLY A 168 -0.38 -29.49 15.51
N MET A 169 -0.88 -28.28 15.72
CA MET A 169 -2.28 -27.97 15.88
C MET A 169 -2.94 -27.93 14.50
N ALA A 170 -4.09 -28.61 14.38
CA ALA A 170 -4.87 -28.63 13.16
C ALA A 170 -5.32 -27.21 12.74
N PRO A 171 -5.66 -27.01 11.46
CA PRO A 171 -6.22 -25.75 11.03
C PRO A 171 -7.59 -25.45 11.66
N GLY A 172 -7.90 -24.17 11.86
CA GLY A 172 -9.20 -23.73 12.36
C GLY A 172 -9.14 -22.38 13.07
N LEU A 173 -10.28 -21.92 13.59
CA LEU A 173 -10.42 -20.59 14.22
C LEU A 173 -9.60 -20.43 15.50
N GLN A 174 -9.26 -21.54 16.18
CA GLN A 174 -8.43 -21.51 17.38
C GLN A 174 -6.94 -21.54 17.07
N ASN A 175 -6.56 -21.80 15.82
CA ASN A 175 -5.17 -21.86 15.42
C ASN A 175 -4.56 -20.44 15.40
N PRO A 176 -3.43 -20.20 16.09
CA PRO A 176 -2.87 -18.85 16.23
C PRO A 176 -2.28 -18.28 14.92
N LEU A 177 -2.07 -19.12 13.90
CA LEU A 177 -1.69 -18.66 12.55
C LEU A 177 -2.89 -18.16 11.73
N GLY A 178 -4.12 -18.41 12.20
CA GLY A 178 -5.35 -17.95 11.57
C GLY A 178 -5.59 -18.51 10.16
N ALA A 179 -6.27 -17.73 9.32
CA ALA A 179 -6.82 -18.22 8.06
C ALA A 179 -5.79 -18.44 6.95
N ARG A 180 -4.66 -17.71 6.96
CA ARG A 180 -3.62 -17.75 5.92
C ARG A 180 -2.26 -17.47 6.56
N ALA A 181 -1.20 -17.98 5.94
CA ALA A 181 0.18 -17.61 6.26
C ALA A 181 1.04 -17.47 5.00
N LEU A 182 1.91 -16.45 5.01
CA LEU A 182 2.94 -16.16 4.04
C LEU A 182 4.30 -16.49 4.68
N TYR A 183 5.12 -17.23 3.95
CA TYR A 183 6.41 -17.75 4.40
C TYR A 183 7.52 -16.97 3.71
N LEU A 184 8.35 -16.27 4.49
CA LEU A 184 9.37 -15.38 3.94
C LEU A 184 10.68 -16.12 3.78
N TYR A 185 11.26 -15.98 2.59
CA TYR A 185 12.53 -16.61 2.22
C TYR A 185 13.54 -15.52 1.87
N SER A 186 14.78 -15.72 2.29
CA SER A 186 15.92 -14.88 1.91
C SER A 186 17.03 -15.78 1.41
N ASP A 187 17.65 -15.44 0.28
CA ASP A 187 18.66 -16.27 -0.41
C ASP A 187 18.26 -17.75 -0.58
N GLY A 188 16.99 -17.98 -0.90
CA GLY A 188 16.42 -19.31 -1.12
C GLY A 188 16.18 -20.13 0.16
N ARG A 189 16.39 -19.56 1.34
CA ARG A 189 16.20 -20.23 2.65
C ARG A 189 15.03 -19.63 3.40
N ASP A 190 14.28 -20.47 4.13
CA ASP A 190 13.20 -20.02 5.01
C ASP A 190 13.78 -19.20 6.17
N THR A 191 13.29 -17.98 6.33
CA THR A 191 13.70 -17.08 7.42
C THR A 191 13.06 -17.44 8.76
N LEU A 192 12.07 -18.34 8.76
CA LEU A 192 11.12 -18.59 9.86
C LEU A 192 10.25 -17.37 10.20
N TYR A 193 10.43 -16.25 9.49
CA TYR A 193 9.59 -15.08 9.59
C TYR A 193 8.31 -15.28 8.79
N ARG A 194 7.17 -14.92 9.37
CA ARG A 194 5.84 -15.17 8.81
C ARG A 194 4.95 -13.96 8.94
N ILE A 195 4.14 -13.74 7.91
CA ILE A 195 2.99 -12.84 7.95
C ILE A 195 1.76 -13.73 7.93
N HIS A 196 0.93 -13.67 8.96
CA HIS A 196 -0.16 -14.63 9.14
C HIS A 196 -1.40 -14.00 9.77
N GLY A 197 -2.51 -14.73 9.73
CA GLY A 197 -3.76 -14.34 10.41
C GLY A 197 -3.65 -14.45 11.93
N THR A 198 -4.77 -14.29 12.64
CA THR A 198 -4.79 -14.50 14.09
C THR A 198 -6.17 -14.89 14.58
N ASN A 199 -6.22 -15.67 15.64
CA ASN A 199 -7.42 -15.92 16.44
C ASN A 199 -7.66 -14.80 17.49
N GLU A 200 -6.72 -13.87 17.65
CA GLU A 200 -6.78 -12.77 18.63
C GLU A 200 -6.84 -11.40 17.93
N PRO A 201 -7.98 -11.02 17.33
CA PRO A 201 -8.10 -9.76 16.57
C PRO A 201 -7.79 -8.51 17.41
N TRP A 202 -7.97 -8.56 18.74
CA TRP A 202 -7.62 -7.45 19.64
C TRP A 202 -6.11 -7.25 19.84
N SER A 203 -5.26 -8.12 19.27
CA SER A 203 -3.80 -7.99 19.29
C SER A 203 -3.26 -7.04 18.20
N ILE A 204 -4.08 -6.69 17.20
CA ILE A 204 -3.69 -5.79 16.12
C ILE A 204 -3.41 -4.38 16.65
N GLY A 205 -2.27 -3.80 16.24
CA GLY A 205 -1.78 -2.52 16.74
C GLY A 205 -0.99 -2.62 18.05
N LYS A 206 -0.64 -3.83 18.51
CA LYS A 206 0.14 -4.05 19.74
C LYS A 206 1.44 -4.82 19.50
N ALA A 207 2.40 -4.65 20.41
CA ALA A 207 3.52 -5.57 20.55
C ALA A 207 3.08 -6.75 21.44
N VAL A 208 3.36 -7.98 21.01
CA VAL A 208 2.95 -9.21 21.70
C VAL A 208 4.15 -10.10 22.01
N SER A 209 3.98 -11.06 22.92
CA SER A 209 5.10 -11.86 23.45
C SER A 209 5.62 -12.93 22.50
N SER A 210 4.88 -13.28 21.45
CA SER A 210 5.21 -14.41 20.56
C SER A 210 4.74 -14.23 19.12
N GLY A 211 5.41 -14.92 18.20
CA GLY A 211 5.10 -14.89 16.76
C GLY A 211 5.81 -13.74 16.01
N CYS A 212 5.59 -13.70 14.70
CA CYS A 212 6.19 -12.72 13.81
C CYS A 212 5.17 -11.60 13.55
N ILE A 213 4.50 -11.58 12.39
CA ILE A 213 3.53 -10.54 12.02
C ILE A 213 2.12 -11.12 11.95
N ARG A 214 1.22 -10.61 12.80
CA ARG A 214 -0.18 -11.01 12.92
C ARG A 214 -1.09 -10.00 12.22
N MET A 215 -2.06 -10.48 11.47
CA MET A 215 -3.08 -9.68 10.77
C MET A 215 -4.47 -10.17 11.14
N PHE A 216 -5.50 -9.33 11.00
CA PHE A 216 -6.87 -9.82 10.97
C PHE A 216 -7.02 -10.91 9.91
N ASN A 217 -7.88 -11.91 10.15
CA ASN A 217 -8.08 -12.97 9.15
C ASN A 217 -8.59 -12.41 7.81
N GLN A 218 -9.48 -11.42 7.86
CA GLN A 218 -9.98 -10.70 6.68
C GLN A 218 -8.85 -10.01 5.89
N ASP A 219 -7.88 -9.45 6.60
CA ASP A 219 -6.78 -8.69 5.99
C ASP A 219 -5.68 -9.60 5.46
N ILE A 220 -5.35 -10.71 6.15
CA ILE A 220 -4.41 -11.69 5.59
C ILE A 220 -5.00 -12.41 4.39
N ILE A 221 -6.33 -12.64 4.33
CA ILE A 221 -6.99 -13.19 3.15
C ILE A 221 -6.85 -12.21 1.98
N ASP A 222 -7.15 -10.93 2.19
CA ASP A 222 -6.99 -9.90 1.16
C ASP A 222 -5.54 -9.79 0.67
N LEU A 223 -4.56 -9.73 1.58
CA LEU A 223 -3.15 -9.72 1.20
C LEU A 223 -2.76 -10.99 0.44
N TYR A 224 -3.18 -12.16 0.94
CA TYR A 224 -2.89 -13.46 0.35
C TYR A 224 -3.39 -13.53 -1.10
N GLU A 225 -4.58 -13.05 -1.41
CA GLU A 225 -5.08 -13.09 -2.80
C GLU A 225 -4.35 -12.12 -3.73
N ARG A 226 -3.81 -11.01 -3.20
CA ARG A 226 -3.13 -9.97 -3.99
C ARG A 226 -1.68 -10.28 -4.31
N VAL A 227 -1.00 -11.06 -3.48
CA VAL A 227 0.45 -11.31 -3.60
C VAL A 227 0.76 -12.70 -4.13
N SER A 228 1.69 -12.79 -5.08
CA SER A 228 2.16 -14.06 -5.63
C SER A 228 3.37 -14.61 -4.84
N VAL A 229 3.61 -15.91 -4.94
CA VAL A 229 4.92 -16.47 -4.57
C VAL A 229 5.99 -15.78 -5.42
N GLY A 230 7.10 -15.39 -4.81
CA GLY A 230 8.17 -14.60 -5.40
C GLY A 230 8.05 -13.09 -5.19
N ALA A 231 6.89 -12.58 -4.73
CA ALA A 231 6.72 -11.17 -4.43
C ALA A 231 7.75 -10.68 -3.40
N ARG A 232 8.34 -9.51 -3.64
CA ARG A 232 9.34 -8.91 -2.75
C ARG A 232 8.69 -8.50 -1.44
N VAL A 233 9.40 -8.77 -0.35
CA VAL A 233 9.07 -8.31 0.99
C VAL A 233 10.25 -7.53 1.55
N VAL A 234 10.00 -6.37 2.13
CA VAL A 234 11.00 -5.58 2.87
C VAL A 234 10.53 -5.45 4.31
N VAL A 235 11.38 -5.81 5.27
CA VAL A 235 11.11 -5.58 6.70
C VAL A 235 12.05 -4.50 7.21
N LEU A 236 11.47 -3.41 7.74
CA LEU A 236 12.17 -2.20 8.19
C LEU A 236 12.75 -2.30 9.60
#